data_AF-A0A0C9W035-F1
#
_entry.id   AF-A0A0C9W035-F1
#
_cell.length_a   1.000
_cell.length_b   1.000
_cell.length_c   1.000
_cell.angle_alpha   90.00
_cell.angle_beta   90.00
_cell.angle_gamma   90.00
#
_symmetry.space_group_name_H-M   'P 1'
#
loop_
_entity.id
_entity.type
_entity.pdbx_description
1 polymer ?
#
loop_
_entity_poly.entity_id
_entity_poly.type
_entity_poly.pdbx_seq_one_letter_code
_entity_poly.pdbx_strand_id
1 'polypeptide(L)'
;MDQFNNFIVQTMHECSIVGHILLVIDALDECVGESRKQFLKLLAGLKLPDNFRVFITSRPDKDIRTAFSQVHIIQLQAECYQKDIEGDISHFVLHKLLVDSPSPHDIQRADCDRIVKNSEGLFQWASVACEFIQEAVEGAQSPITALNEVSAFGSGLYNLYETVLHNRFKNIKKHAFNQEFKTVLGFVLSVYRPLPMTALTILWEHAFEVKGANALERILAHMGSLFNGIGNPDMVISPIHTSVRDFFTSTASSKESPSTLPAGDFHLNTNEYHFTLSIALLKVLNMELYFTIFYIKSSYLWRSKSKDIKTEDVQKMISPQLSYACQFLGDHLNCVEIPVPEDQY
;
A
#
# COMPACT_ATOMS: atom_id res chain seq x y z
N MET A 1 -11.17 -19.06 14.37
CA MET A 1 -11.84 -20.31 13.91
C MET A 1 -13.32 -20.06 13.65
N ASP A 2 -14.06 -19.49 14.59
CA ASP A 2 -15.51 -19.30 14.47
C ASP A 2 -15.93 -18.40 13.31
N GLN A 3 -15.25 -17.27 13.08
CA GLN A 3 -15.58 -16.37 11.97
C GLN A 3 -15.39 -17.03 10.59
N PHE A 4 -14.31 -17.80 10.40
CA PHE A 4 -14.07 -18.45 9.12
C PHE A 4 -15.08 -19.58 8.85
N ASN A 5 -15.39 -20.38 9.88
CA ASN A 5 -16.40 -21.40 9.76
C ASN A 5 -17.78 -20.80 9.46
N ASN A 6 -18.17 -19.74 10.17
CA ASN A 6 -19.49 -19.13 10.01
C ASN A 6 -19.63 -18.33 8.72
N PHE A 7 -18.60 -17.57 8.32
CA PHE A 7 -18.70 -16.66 7.16
C PHE A 7 -18.27 -17.29 5.85
N ILE A 8 -17.34 -18.24 5.86
CA ILE A 8 -16.84 -18.90 4.64
C ILE A 8 -17.43 -20.31 4.55
N VAL A 9 -17.07 -21.22 5.45
CA VAL A 9 -17.39 -22.65 5.29
C VAL A 9 -18.90 -22.89 5.29
N GLN A 10 -19.62 -22.40 6.29
CA GLN A 10 -21.06 -22.60 6.42
C GLN A 10 -21.83 -21.85 5.33
N THR A 11 -21.49 -20.58 5.09
CA THR A 11 -22.07 -19.82 3.97
C THR A 11 -21.87 -20.52 2.63
N MET A 12 -20.70 -21.12 2.39
CA MET A 12 -20.41 -21.84 1.14
C MET A 12 -21.20 -23.14 1.01
N HIS A 13 -21.50 -23.83 2.11
CA HIS A 13 -22.39 -24.99 2.11
C HIS A 13 -23.86 -24.59 1.88
N GLU A 14 -24.25 -23.40 2.33
CA GLU A 14 -25.61 -22.86 2.17
C GLU A 14 -25.81 -22.09 0.84
N CYS A 15 -24.73 -21.73 0.15
CA CYS A 15 -24.76 -21.05 -1.14
C CYS A 15 -25.25 -22.00 -2.25
N SER A 16 -26.45 -21.77 -2.76
CA SER A 16 -27.00 -22.39 -3.97
C SER A 16 -26.42 -21.79 -5.27
N ILE A 17 -25.11 -21.51 -5.27
CA ILE A 17 -24.43 -20.98 -6.47
C ILE A 17 -24.19 -22.15 -7.43
N VAL A 18 -24.86 -22.12 -8.57
CA VAL A 18 -24.66 -23.08 -9.65
C VAL A 18 -23.41 -22.65 -10.44
N GLY A 19 -22.28 -23.32 -10.21
CA GLY A 19 -21.05 -23.10 -10.99
C GLY A 19 -19.76 -23.31 -10.19
N HIS A 20 -18.63 -23.25 -10.90
CA HIS A 20 -17.30 -23.28 -10.26
C HIS A 20 -16.99 -21.93 -9.61
N ILE A 21 -16.51 -21.96 -8.37
CA ILE A 21 -16.10 -20.77 -7.62
C ILE A 21 -14.58 -20.79 -7.44
N LEU A 22 -13.90 -19.71 -7.82
CA LEU A 22 -12.46 -19.55 -7.62
C LEU A 22 -12.21 -18.54 -6.48
N LEU A 23 -11.55 -18.99 -5.43
CA LEU A 23 -11.00 -18.14 -4.38
C LEU A 23 -9.56 -17.79 -4.74
N VAL A 24 -9.27 -16.50 -4.94
CA VAL A 24 -7.91 -15.99 -5.18
C VAL A 24 -7.40 -15.35 -3.90
N ILE A 25 -6.25 -15.82 -3.42
CA ILE A 25 -5.52 -15.24 -2.29
C ILE A 25 -4.20 -14.71 -2.84
N ASP A 26 -4.09 -13.40 -2.91
CA ASP A 26 -2.90 -12.73 -3.41
C ASP A 26 -1.87 -12.48 -2.30
N ALA A 27 -0.58 -12.58 -2.64
CA ALA A 27 0.58 -12.25 -1.81
C ALA A 27 0.52 -12.79 -0.36
N LEU A 28 0.28 -14.10 -0.19
CA LEU A 28 0.10 -14.70 1.14
C LEU A 28 1.31 -14.50 2.09
N ASP A 29 2.51 -14.33 1.55
CA ASP A 29 3.74 -14.06 2.30
C ASP A 29 3.81 -12.65 2.89
N GLU A 30 2.97 -11.72 2.45
CA GLU A 30 2.85 -10.39 3.06
C GLU A 30 2.02 -10.42 4.35
N CYS A 31 1.44 -11.57 4.71
CA CYS A 31 0.87 -11.77 6.05
C CYS A 31 2.01 -11.88 7.07
N VAL A 32 1.92 -11.13 8.17
CA VAL A 32 2.95 -11.07 9.22
C VAL A 32 2.43 -11.53 10.59
N GLY A 33 3.34 -11.98 11.46
CA GLY A 33 3.06 -12.28 12.87
C GLY A 33 2.25 -13.55 13.12
N GLU A 34 1.65 -13.64 14.32
CA GLU A 34 0.90 -14.83 14.77
C GLU A 34 -0.35 -15.13 13.93
N SER A 35 -0.94 -14.10 13.30
CA SER A 35 -2.08 -14.25 12.40
C SER A 35 -1.72 -15.07 11.15
N ARG A 36 -0.51 -14.90 10.58
CA ARG A 36 0.00 -15.68 9.44
C ARG A 36 -0.01 -17.18 9.75
N LYS A 37 0.55 -17.57 10.89
CA LYS A 37 0.64 -18.98 11.30
C LYS A 37 -0.73 -19.63 11.46
N GLN A 38 -1.68 -18.91 12.06
CA GLN A 38 -3.05 -19.40 12.20
C GLN A 38 -3.77 -19.49 10.85
N PHE A 39 -3.56 -18.49 9.98
CA PHE A 39 -4.16 -18.45 8.66
C PHE A 39 -3.63 -19.57 7.75
N LEU A 40 -2.31 -19.82 7.74
CA LEU A 40 -1.70 -20.93 7.00
C LEU A 40 -2.26 -22.29 7.43
N LYS A 41 -2.38 -22.52 8.74
CA LYS A 41 -3.00 -23.76 9.26
C LYS A 41 -4.44 -23.92 8.80
N LEU A 42 -5.19 -22.81 8.78
CA LEU A 42 -6.57 -22.79 8.35
C LEU A 42 -6.66 -23.11 6.85
N LEU A 43 -5.85 -22.45 6.02
CA LEU A 43 -5.79 -22.67 4.57
C LEU A 43 -5.39 -24.10 4.21
N ALA A 44 -4.40 -24.66 4.89
CA ALA A 44 -3.97 -26.04 4.67
C ALA A 44 -5.03 -27.07 5.07
N GLY A 45 -5.93 -26.72 6.01
CA GLY A 45 -6.99 -27.59 6.50
C GLY A 45 -8.36 -27.38 5.82
N LEU A 46 -8.45 -26.50 4.82
CA LEU A 46 -9.72 -26.18 4.17
C LEU A 46 -10.32 -27.40 3.48
N LYS A 47 -11.59 -27.68 3.81
CA LYS A 47 -12.43 -28.63 3.09
C LYS A 47 -13.54 -27.86 2.42
N LEU A 48 -13.40 -27.67 1.10
CA LEU A 48 -14.39 -26.98 0.29
C LEU A 48 -15.18 -27.99 -0.56
N PRO A 49 -16.43 -27.68 -0.92
CA PRO A 49 -17.18 -28.46 -1.90
C PRO A 49 -16.44 -28.55 -3.26
N ASP A 50 -16.76 -29.57 -4.07
CA ASP A 50 -16.05 -29.89 -5.31
C ASP A 50 -16.08 -28.79 -6.38
N ASN A 51 -17.05 -27.88 -6.30
CA ASN A 51 -17.14 -26.75 -7.22
C ASN A 51 -16.18 -25.60 -6.88
N PHE A 52 -15.42 -25.68 -5.78
CA PHE A 52 -14.46 -24.65 -5.40
C PHE A 52 -13.04 -24.95 -5.84
N ARG A 53 -12.34 -23.90 -6.27
CA ARG A 53 -10.90 -23.89 -6.53
C ARG A 53 -10.26 -22.77 -5.72
N VAL A 54 -9.04 -22.99 -5.24
CA VAL A 54 -8.25 -21.97 -4.54
C VAL A 54 -6.98 -21.74 -5.34
N PHE A 55 -6.70 -20.49 -5.67
CA PHE A 55 -5.46 -20.05 -6.29
C PHE A 55 -4.75 -19.10 -5.33
N ILE A 56 -3.50 -19.42 -5.00
CA ILE A 56 -2.70 -18.66 -4.03
C ILE A 56 -1.42 -18.21 -4.72
N THR A 57 -1.10 -16.92 -4.63
CA THR A 57 0.22 -16.41 -4.99
C THR A 57 1.01 -16.15 -3.72
N SER A 58 2.28 -16.54 -3.73
CA SER A 58 3.17 -16.27 -2.62
C SER A 58 4.63 -16.48 -2.97
N ARG A 59 5.54 -15.79 -2.27
CA ARG A 59 6.93 -16.20 -2.17
C ARG A 59 7.03 -17.59 -1.53
N PRO A 60 8.01 -18.41 -1.95
CA PRO A 60 8.17 -19.73 -1.40
C PRO A 60 8.88 -19.62 -0.06
N ASP A 61 8.24 -19.07 0.97
CA ASP A 61 8.81 -19.04 2.32
C ASP A 61 8.76 -20.43 2.95
N LYS A 62 9.65 -20.69 3.92
CA LYS A 62 9.78 -22.03 4.53
C LYS A 62 8.47 -22.50 5.19
N ASP A 63 7.80 -21.61 5.91
CA ASP A 63 6.56 -21.92 6.61
C ASP A 63 5.40 -22.17 5.65
N ILE A 64 5.30 -21.40 4.56
CA ILE A 64 4.32 -21.58 3.48
C ILE A 64 4.53 -22.95 2.80
N ARG A 65 5.77 -23.25 2.39
CA ARG A 65 6.11 -24.57 1.81
C ARG A 65 5.77 -25.72 2.75
N THR A 66 5.99 -25.53 4.06
CA THR A 66 5.68 -26.55 5.06
C THR A 66 4.17 -26.75 5.18
N ALA A 67 3.41 -25.66 5.30
CA ALA A 67 1.96 -25.68 5.47
C ALA A 67 1.24 -26.34 4.30
N PHE A 68 1.70 -26.10 3.07
CA PHE A 68 1.07 -26.61 1.85
C PHE A 68 1.76 -27.84 1.24
N SER A 69 2.67 -28.48 1.97
CA SER A 69 3.44 -29.64 1.49
C SER A 69 2.59 -30.83 0.97
N GLN A 70 1.32 -30.91 1.41
CA GLN A 70 0.37 -31.96 1.01
C GLN A 70 -0.66 -31.50 -0.03
N VAL A 71 -0.60 -30.24 -0.47
CA VAL A 71 -1.52 -29.64 -1.46
C VAL A 71 -0.81 -29.58 -2.81
N HIS A 72 -1.56 -29.68 -3.90
CA HIS A 72 -1.00 -29.47 -5.23
C HIS A 72 -0.62 -27.99 -5.42
N ILE A 73 0.66 -27.67 -5.24
CA ILE A 73 1.22 -26.34 -5.48
C ILE A 73 1.75 -26.28 -6.91
N ILE A 74 1.21 -25.36 -7.73
CA ILE A 74 1.86 -24.97 -8.97
C ILE A 74 2.92 -23.94 -8.59
N GLN A 75 4.19 -24.35 -8.53
CA GLN A 75 5.29 -23.45 -8.26
C GLN A 75 5.75 -22.80 -9.57
N LEU A 76 5.45 -21.51 -9.74
CA LEU A 76 6.06 -20.70 -10.79
C LEU A 76 7.49 -20.36 -10.36
N GLN A 77 8.46 -21.18 -10.75
CA GLN A 77 9.88 -20.89 -10.49
C GLN A 77 10.37 -19.79 -11.43
N ALA A 78 10.78 -18.66 -10.87
CA ALA A 78 11.21 -17.48 -11.64
C ALA A 78 12.34 -17.80 -12.64
N GLU A 79 13.21 -18.76 -12.31
CA GLU A 79 14.34 -19.16 -13.15
C GLU A 79 13.89 -19.78 -14.49
N CYS A 80 12.77 -20.50 -14.50
CA CYS A 80 12.20 -21.08 -15.72
C CYS A 80 11.57 -20.03 -16.64
N TYR A 81 11.19 -18.88 -16.09
CA TYR A 81 10.49 -17.80 -16.79
C TYR A 81 11.36 -16.54 -16.95
N GLN A 82 12.66 -16.59 -16.62
CA GLN A 82 13.50 -15.38 -16.63
C GLN A 82 13.52 -14.68 -17.99
N LYS A 83 13.54 -15.45 -19.10
CA LYS A 83 13.45 -14.89 -20.45
C LYS A 83 12.08 -14.26 -20.74
N ASP A 84 11.02 -14.84 -20.20
CA ASP A 84 9.66 -14.31 -20.36
C ASP A 84 9.51 -13.01 -19.54
N ILE A 85 10.06 -12.98 -18.31
CA ILE A 85 10.10 -11.78 -17.45
C ILE A 85 10.88 -10.65 -18.13
N GLU A 86 12.09 -10.91 -18.63
CA GLU A 86 12.87 -9.88 -19.35
C GLU A 86 12.15 -9.40 -20.62
N GLY A 87 11.48 -10.31 -21.33
CA GLY A 87 10.66 -9.99 -22.50
C GLY A 87 9.46 -9.09 -22.15
N ASP A 88 8.73 -9.42 -21.09
CA ASP A 88 7.57 -8.66 -20.64
C ASP A 88 8.00 -7.28 -20.10
N ILE A 89 9.11 -7.20 -19.36
CA ILE A 89 9.69 -5.92 -18.90
C ILE A 89 10.13 -5.09 -20.11
N SER A 90 10.79 -5.70 -21.10
CA SER A 90 11.18 -5.02 -22.33
C SER A 90 9.97 -4.44 -23.07
N HIS A 91 8.92 -5.23 -23.22
CA HIS A 91 7.69 -4.78 -23.85
C HIS A 91 7.04 -3.62 -23.08
N PHE A 92 6.97 -3.72 -21.75
CA PHE A 92 6.48 -2.66 -20.88
C PHE A 92 7.30 -1.36 -21.00
N VAL A 93 8.63 -1.43 -20.91
CA VAL A 93 9.52 -0.27 -21.00
C VAL A 93 9.42 0.41 -22.37
N LEU A 94 9.40 -0.39 -23.45
CA LEU A 94 9.23 0.14 -24.81
C LEU A 94 7.89 0.87 -24.96
N HIS A 95 6.81 0.28 -24.45
CA HIS A 95 5.49 0.92 -24.48
C HIS A 95 5.50 2.24 -23.70
N LYS A 96 6.00 2.22 -22.46
CA LYS A 96 6.02 3.41 -21.61
C LYS A 96 6.88 4.55 -22.19
N LEU A 97 8.08 4.25 -22.67
CA LEU A 97 9.02 5.29 -23.07
C LEU A 97 8.90 5.71 -24.53
N LEU A 98 8.40 4.85 -25.42
CA LEU A 98 8.32 5.14 -26.86
C LEU A 98 6.89 5.36 -27.37
N VAL A 99 5.87 4.89 -26.65
CA VAL A 99 4.45 5.04 -27.05
C VAL A 99 3.72 6.03 -26.16
N ASP A 100 3.79 5.85 -24.84
CA ASP A 100 3.07 6.71 -23.87
C ASP A 100 3.79 8.03 -23.59
N SER A 101 5.07 8.15 -23.96
CA SER A 101 5.88 9.32 -23.62
C SER A 101 5.51 10.55 -24.46
N PRO A 102 5.45 11.75 -23.85
CA PRO A 102 5.18 13.00 -24.57
C PRO A 102 6.32 13.42 -25.52
N SER A 103 7.54 12.89 -25.36
CA SER A 103 8.68 13.14 -26.28
C SER A 103 9.43 11.82 -26.59
N PRO A 104 8.87 10.96 -27.46
CA PRO A 104 9.45 9.64 -27.73
C PRO A 104 10.68 9.70 -28.65
N HIS A 105 10.92 10.83 -29.32
CA HIS A 105 11.93 10.94 -30.38
C HIS A 105 13.38 10.93 -29.89
N ASP A 106 13.62 11.28 -28.63
CA ASP A 106 14.97 11.32 -28.06
C ASP A 106 15.40 10.00 -27.42
N ILE A 107 14.46 9.09 -27.13
CA ILE A 107 14.74 7.79 -26.50
C ILE A 107 14.87 6.72 -27.58
N GLN A 108 15.98 5.98 -27.58
CA GLN A 108 16.19 4.87 -28.51
C GLN A 108 15.92 3.52 -27.85
N ARG A 109 15.74 2.47 -28.67
CA ARG A 109 15.60 1.10 -28.16
C ARG A 109 16.79 0.68 -27.27
N ALA A 110 18.00 1.09 -27.61
CA ALA A 110 19.19 0.81 -26.79
C ALA A 110 19.09 1.43 -25.38
N ASP A 111 18.38 2.54 -25.24
CA ASP A 111 18.13 3.18 -23.95
C ASP A 111 17.09 2.40 -23.13
N CYS A 112 16.04 1.89 -23.78
CA CYS A 112 15.09 0.96 -23.16
C CYS A 112 15.80 -0.31 -22.67
N ASP A 113 16.71 -0.89 -23.47
CA ASP A 113 17.46 -2.09 -23.11
C ASP A 113 18.33 -1.87 -21.85
N ARG A 114 18.83 -0.64 -21.64
CA ARG A 114 19.56 -0.26 -20.41
C ARG A 114 18.64 -0.30 -19.19
N ILE A 115 17.41 0.21 -19.29
CA ILE A 115 16.40 0.15 -18.21
C ILE A 115 16.04 -1.30 -17.90
N VAL A 116 15.79 -2.13 -18.92
CA VAL A 116 15.50 -3.56 -18.75
C VAL A 116 16.64 -4.25 -18.01
N LYS A 117 17.90 -4.02 -18.43
CA LYS A 117 19.06 -4.60 -17.79
C LYS A 117 19.20 -4.17 -16.32
N ASN A 118 19.06 -2.88 -16.04
CA ASN A 118 19.20 -2.34 -14.69
C ASN A 118 18.05 -2.76 -13.74
N SER A 119 16.91 -3.17 -14.30
CA SER A 119 15.79 -3.69 -13.50
C SER A 119 16.10 -5.02 -12.81
N GLU A 120 17.08 -5.78 -13.29
CA GLU A 120 17.44 -7.10 -12.76
C GLU A 120 16.22 -8.04 -12.60
N GLY A 121 15.25 -7.94 -13.51
CA GLY A 121 14.02 -8.72 -13.49
C GLY A 121 12.90 -8.17 -12.60
N LEU A 122 13.09 -6.99 -12.00
CA LEU A 122 12.09 -6.34 -11.15
C LEU A 122 11.23 -5.37 -11.97
N PHE A 123 10.00 -5.78 -12.27
CA PHE A 123 8.99 -4.91 -12.88
C PHE A 123 8.82 -3.58 -12.15
N GLN A 124 8.83 -3.62 -10.82
CA GLN A 124 8.71 -2.45 -9.97
C GLN A 124 9.83 -1.43 -10.23
N TRP A 125 11.07 -1.92 -10.42
CA TRP A 125 12.21 -1.06 -10.75
C TRP A 125 11.99 -0.39 -12.11
N ALA A 126 11.60 -1.18 -13.13
CA ALA A 126 11.34 -0.67 -14.46
C ALA A 126 10.21 0.37 -14.50
N SER A 127 9.13 0.13 -13.74
CA SER A 127 7.99 1.06 -13.63
C SER A 127 8.42 2.40 -13.04
N VAL A 128 9.09 2.39 -11.88
CA VAL A 128 9.54 3.61 -11.20
C VAL A 128 10.55 4.38 -12.06
N ALA A 129 11.46 3.67 -12.72
CA ALA A 129 12.40 4.25 -13.65
C ALA A 129 11.70 4.96 -14.84
N CYS A 130 10.72 4.29 -15.46
CA CYS A 130 9.98 4.87 -16.58
C CYS A 130 9.19 6.10 -16.15
N GLU A 131 8.50 6.03 -15.02
CA GLU A 131 7.70 7.14 -14.49
C GLU A 131 8.57 8.33 -14.09
N PHE A 132 9.74 8.08 -13.48
CA PHE A 132 10.72 9.13 -13.21
C PHE A 132 11.17 9.86 -14.48
N ILE A 133 11.45 9.11 -15.56
CA ILE A 133 11.86 9.70 -16.85
C ILE A 133 10.71 10.53 -17.43
N GLN A 134 9.48 10.01 -17.44
CA GLN A 134 8.30 10.71 -17.96
C GLN A 134 8.03 12.02 -17.18
N GLU A 135 8.04 11.97 -15.85
CA GLU A 135 7.85 13.15 -15.00
C GLU A 135 8.96 14.20 -15.23
N ALA A 136 10.22 13.78 -15.41
CA ALA A 136 11.31 14.70 -15.71
C ALA A 136 11.08 15.42 -17.06
N VAL A 137 10.59 14.71 -18.07
CA VAL A 137 10.26 15.27 -19.39
C VAL A 137 9.11 16.27 -19.30
N GLU A 138 8.07 15.96 -18.53
CA GLU A 138 6.97 16.91 -18.25
C GLU A 138 7.48 18.17 -17.53
N GLY A 139 8.48 18.01 -16.67
CA GLY A 139 9.23 19.09 -16.02
C GLY A 139 10.23 19.83 -16.92
N ALA A 140 10.21 19.60 -18.25
CA ALA A 140 11.10 20.17 -19.25
C ALA A 140 12.58 19.77 -19.14
N GLN A 141 12.90 18.67 -18.44
CA GLN A 141 14.22 18.06 -18.47
C GLN A 141 14.38 17.18 -19.74
N SER A 142 15.61 17.10 -20.28
CA SER A 142 15.91 16.21 -21.39
C SER A 142 15.70 14.73 -20.97
N PRO A 143 14.98 13.92 -21.79
CA PRO A 143 14.78 12.49 -21.52
C PRO A 143 16.11 11.74 -21.33
N ILE A 144 17.13 12.06 -22.13
CA ILE A 144 18.46 11.45 -22.05
C ILE A 144 19.17 11.78 -20.74
N THR A 145 19.00 13.01 -20.23
CA THR A 145 19.56 13.38 -18.92
C THR A 145 18.90 12.57 -17.81
N ALA A 146 17.56 12.49 -17.80
CA ALA A 146 16.83 11.71 -16.80
C ALA A 146 17.19 10.20 -16.89
N LEU A 147 17.36 9.66 -18.09
CA LEU A 147 17.78 8.28 -18.30
C LEU A 147 19.20 8.00 -17.82
N ASN A 148 20.13 8.94 -18.04
CA ASN A 148 21.49 8.83 -17.53
C ASN A 148 21.54 8.94 -16.01
N GLU A 149 20.69 9.77 -15.41
CA GLU A 149 20.48 9.78 -13.97
C GLU A 149 20.02 8.39 -13.51
N VAL A 150 18.91 7.87 -14.03
CA VAL A 150 18.41 6.52 -13.71
C VAL A 150 19.47 5.43 -13.86
N SER A 151 20.26 5.51 -14.93
CA SER A 151 21.32 4.54 -15.20
C SER A 151 22.50 4.65 -14.23
N ALA A 152 22.79 5.85 -13.71
CA ALA A 152 23.88 6.11 -12.79
C ALA A 152 23.56 5.64 -11.35
N PHE A 153 22.30 5.34 -11.04
CA PHE A 153 21.84 4.97 -9.70
C PHE A 153 22.29 3.56 -9.27
N GLY A 154 22.87 2.78 -10.20
CA GLY A 154 23.28 1.41 -9.94
C GLY A 154 22.10 0.44 -9.90
N SER A 155 22.36 -0.78 -9.45
CA SER A 155 21.32 -1.79 -9.26
C SER A 155 20.66 -1.70 -7.88
N GLY A 156 19.49 -2.33 -7.75
CA GLY A 156 18.74 -2.41 -6.51
C GLY A 156 17.59 -1.42 -6.42
N LEU A 157 16.44 -1.93 -5.97
CA LEU A 157 15.19 -1.18 -5.89
C LEU A 157 15.23 -0.01 -4.89
N TYR A 158 15.90 -0.18 -3.76
CA TYR A 158 15.94 0.86 -2.72
C TYR A 158 16.89 2.00 -3.08
N ASN A 159 18.00 1.69 -3.78
CA ASN A 159 18.89 2.71 -4.34
C ASN A 159 18.16 3.58 -5.37
N LEU A 160 17.31 2.96 -6.21
CA LEU A 160 16.44 3.68 -7.13
C LEU A 160 15.49 4.61 -6.37
N TYR A 161 14.79 4.11 -5.34
CA TYR A 161 13.88 4.94 -4.53
C TYR A 161 14.60 6.11 -3.86
N GLU A 162 15.70 5.86 -3.15
CA GLU A 162 16.47 6.88 -2.47
C GLU A 162 16.93 7.97 -3.45
N THR A 163 17.38 7.57 -4.64
CA THR A 163 17.91 8.54 -5.59
C THR A 163 16.81 9.35 -6.27
N VAL A 164 15.70 8.72 -6.66
CA VAL A 164 14.50 9.42 -7.16
C VAL A 164 14.05 10.47 -6.14
N LEU A 165 14.00 10.09 -4.86
CA LEU A 165 13.61 10.99 -3.78
C LEU A 165 14.62 12.12 -3.56
N HIS A 166 15.93 11.87 -3.62
CA HIS A 166 16.94 12.92 -3.52
C HIS A 166 16.91 13.91 -4.68
N ASN A 167 16.62 13.44 -5.90
CA ASN A 167 16.47 14.30 -7.06
C ASN A 167 15.28 15.26 -6.89
N ARG A 168 14.14 14.74 -6.40
CA ARG A 168 12.90 15.52 -6.16
C ARG A 168 13.02 16.45 -4.95
N PHE A 169 13.58 15.97 -3.84
CA PHE A 169 13.70 16.72 -2.59
C PHE A 169 15.12 17.16 -2.29
N LYS A 170 15.62 18.10 -3.09
CA LYS A 170 16.95 18.71 -2.90
C LYS A 170 17.13 19.35 -1.52
N ASN A 171 16.01 19.74 -0.88
CA ASN A 171 16.00 20.33 0.46
C ASN A 171 15.84 19.30 1.60
N ILE A 172 15.86 17.99 1.33
CA ILE A 172 15.61 16.96 2.37
C ILE A 172 16.59 17.04 3.55
N LYS A 173 17.82 17.53 3.33
CA LYS A 173 18.82 17.73 4.37
C LYS A 173 18.58 18.95 5.26
N LYS A 174 17.69 19.87 4.86
CA LYS A 174 17.30 21.01 5.68
C LYS A 174 16.32 20.55 6.74
N HIS A 175 16.66 20.73 8.01
CA HIS A 175 15.87 20.26 9.15
C HIS A 175 14.37 20.59 9.02
N ALA A 176 14.01 21.84 8.75
CA ALA A 176 12.61 22.25 8.64
C ALA A 176 11.84 21.50 7.53
N PHE A 177 12.45 21.30 6.36
CA PHE A 177 11.83 20.56 5.26
C PHE A 177 11.78 19.05 5.55
N ASN A 178 12.84 18.50 6.16
CA ASN A 178 12.86 17.10 6.58
C ASN A 178 11.72 16.78 7.55
N GLN A 179 11.54 17.61 8.58
CA GLN A 179 10.47 17.44 9.56
C GLN A 179 9.08 17.47 8.91
N GLU A 180 8.85 18.39 7.98
CA GLU A 180 7.61 18.44 7.23
C GLU A 180 7.40 17.19 6.36
N PHE A 181 8.42 16.78 5.59
CA PHE A 181 8.39 15.56 4.78
C PHE A 181 8.03 14.35 5.65
N LYS A 182 8.72 14.18 6.79
CA LYS A 182 8.50 13.07 7.71
C LYS A 182 7.10 13.12 8.31
N THR A 183 6.62 14.30 8.69
CA THR A 183 5.26 14.47 9.23
C THR A 183 4.20 14.06 8.21
N VAL A 184 4.33 14.50 6.95
CA VAL A 184 3.39 14.16 5.89
C VAL A 184 3.43 12.66 5.58
N LEU A 185 4.59 12.11 5.23
CA LEU A 185 4.67 10.70 4.84
C LEU A 185 4.43 9.76 6.04
N GLY A 186 4.90 10.12 7.22
CA GLY A 186 4.67 9.36 8.44
C GLY A 186 3.19 9.27 8.77
N PHE A 187 2.45 10.38 8.67
CA PHE A 187 1.00 10.40 8.80
C PHE A 187 0.31 9.52 7.76
N VAL A 188 0.65 9.70 6.47
CA VAL A 188 0.03 8.94 5.37
C VAL A 188 0.32 7.44 5.47
N LEU A 189 1.54 7.03 5.82
CA LEU A 189 1.90 5.62 5.94
C LEU A 189 1.43 4.96 7.24
N SER A 190 1.03 5.76 8.23
CA SER A 190 0.47 5.22 9.48
C SER A 190 -0.97 4.77 9.34
N VAL A 191 -1.69 5.14 8.26
CA VAL A 191 -3.04 4.63 8.03
C VAL A 191 -3.01 3.15 7.65
N TYR A 192 -3.86 2.34 8.27
CA TYR A 192 -3.93 0.88 8.03
C TYR A 192 -4.61 0.54 6.70
N ARG A 193 -5.57 1.37 6.30
CA ARG A 193 -6.28 1.28 5.03
C ARG A 193 -6.07 2.59 4.26
N PRO A 194 -5.56 2.55 3.02
CA PRO A 194 -5.43 3.72 2.17
C PRO A 194 -6.72 4.55 2.10
N LEU A 195 -6.56 5.87 2.11
CA LEU A 195 -7.66 6.82 2.11
C LEU A 195 -7.53 7.78 0.92
N PRO A 196 -8.66 8.28 0.38
CA PRO A 196 -8.62 9.33 -0.64
C PRO A 196 -8.02 10.62 -0.05
N MET A 197 -7.45 11.45 -0.92
CA MET A 197 -6.81 12.73 -0.51
C MET A 197 -7.75 13.57 0.35
N THR A 198 -9.04 13.64 0.00
CA THR A 198 -10.06 14.39 0.75
C THR A 198 -10.21 13.93 2.20
N ALA A 199 -10.20 12.62 2.44
CA ALA A 199 -10.27 12.07 3.80
C ALA A 199 -8.96 12.28 4.57
N LEU A 200 -7.80 12.17 3.90
CA LEU A 200 -6.50 12.48 4.49
C LEU A 200 -6.40 13.95 4.90
N THR A 201 -6.91 14.87 4.09
CA THR A 201 -6.98 16.31 4.42
C THR A 201 -7.79 16.56 5.68
N ILE A 202 -8.99 15.97 5.81
CA ILE A 202 -9.84 16.14 7.00
C ILE A 202 -9.13 15.62 8.26
N LEU A 203 -8.55 14.41 8.16
CA LEU A 203 -7.80 13.83 9.27
C LEU A 203 -6.56 14.67 9.64
N TRP A 204 -5.86 15.22 8.65
CA TRP A 204 -4.71 16.09 8.84
C TRP A 204 -5.06 17.40 9.55
N GLU A 205 -6.14 18.07 9.15
CA GLU A 205 -6.63 19.28 9.81
C GLU A 205 -6.97 19.02 11.28
N HIS A 206 -7.61 17.88 11.58
CA HIS A 206 -7.95 17.50 12.95
C HIS A 206 -6.73 17.07 13.79
N ALA A 207 -5.76 16.40 13.17
CA ALA A 207 -4.52 15.91 13.77
C ALA A 207 -3.60 17.06 14.20
N PHE A 208 -3.39 18.03 13.32
CA PHE A 208 -2.38 19.08 13.50
C PHE A 208 -2.96 20.45 13.82
N GLU A 209 -4.30 20.56 13.91
CA GLU A 209 -5.03 21.81 14.21
C GLU A 209 -4.69 22.94 13.23
N VAL A 210 -4.44 22.56 11.97
CA VAL A 210 -4.19 23.46 10.85
C VAL A 210 -5.38 23.48 9.90
N LYS A 211 -5.48 24.54 9.07
CA LYS A 211 -6.44 24.58 7.96
C LYS A 211 -5.73 24.30 6.64
N GLY A 212 -6.34 23.45 5.83
CA GLY A 212 -5.87 23.11 4.50
C GLY A 212 -4.83 22.00 4.45
N ALA A 213 -4.51 21.60 3.22
CA ALA A 213 -3.65 20.47 2.89
C ALA A 213 -2.30 20.89 2.28
N ASN A 214 -1.89 22.16 2.40
CA ASN A 214 -0.71 22.70 1.68
C ASN A 214 0.56 21.86 1.87
N ALA A 215 0.80 21.33 3.08
CA ALA A 215 1.95 20.46 3.35
C ALA A 215 1.76 19.07 2.69
N LEU A 216 0.59 18.46 2.85
CA LEU A 216 0.23 17.19 2.20
C LEU A 216 0.40 17.29 0.68
N GLU A 217 -0.24 18.27 0.05
CA GLU A 217 -0.22 18.48 -1.39
C GLU A 217 1.20 18.74 -1.90
N ARG A 218 1.97 19.61 -1.22
CA ARG A 218 3.34 19.92 -1.65
C ARG A 218 4.26 18.72 -1.64
N ILE A 219 4.14 17.83 -0.65
CA ILE A 219 4.99 16.63 -0.60
C ILE A 219 4.46 15.54 -1.53
N LEU A 220 3.15 15.26 -1.51
CA LEU A 220 2.53 14.21 -2.29
C LEU A 220 2.48 14.51 -3.79
N ALA A 221 2.45 15.78 -4.23
CA ALA A 221 2.51 16.12 -5.65
C ALA A 221 3.78 15.61 -6.34
N HIS A 222 4.84 15.34 -5.57
CA HIS A 222 6.10 14.80 -6.08
C HIS A 222 6.28 13.30 -5.82
N MET A 223 5.21 12.58 -5.41
CA MET A 223 5.25 11.17 -5.05
C MET A 223 4.70 10.21 -6.13
N GLY A 224 4.34 10.68 -7.32
CA GLY A 224 3.67 9.89 -8.38
C GLY A 224 4.31 8.52 -8.62
N SER A 225 5.61 8.52 -8.93
CA SER A 225 6.44 7.30 -9.10
C SER A 225 6.48 6.29 -7.94
N LEU A 226 5.96 6.62 -6.76
CA LEU A 226 5.97 5.74 -5.58
C LEU A 226 4.57 5.54 -4.96
N PHE A 227 3.57 6.35 -5.35
CA PHE A 227 2.24 6.33 -4.76
C PHE A 227 1.14 6.45 -5.82
N ASN A 228 0.13 5.59 -5.69
CA ASN A 228 -1.11 5.68 -6.44
C ASN A 228 -1.99 6.84 -5.95
N GLY A 229 -2.89 7.29 -6.83
CA GLY A 229 -3.98 8.21 -6.50
C GLY A 229 -3.60 9.69 -6.40
N ILE A 230 -2.34 10.04 -6.64
CA ILE A 230 -1.90 11.44 -6.66
C ILE A 230 -2.55 12.14 -7.86
N GLY A 231 -3.19 13.27 -7.61
CA GLY A 231 -3.89 14.04 -8.64
C GLY A 231 -5.25 13.46 -9.07
N ASN A 232 -5.68 12.32 -8.52
CA ASN A 232 -6.99 11.73 -8.82
C ASN A 232 -7.88 11.70 -7.55
N PRO A 233 -8.95 12.52 -7.48
CA PRO A 233 -9.79 12.62 -6.29
C PRO A 233 -10.60 11.35 -5.99
N ASP A 234 -10.82 10.49 -6.99
CA ASP A 234 -11.59 9.26 -6.86
C ASP A 234 -10.74 8.07 -6.38
N MET A 235 -9.41 8.24 -6.33
CA MET A 235 -8.47 7.20 -5.93
C MET A 235 -7.96 7.41 -4.50
N VAL A 236 -7.57 6.30 -3.87
CA VAL A 236 -6.91 6.32 -2.57
C VAL A 236 -5.41 6.55 -2.71
N ILE A 237 -4.83 7.32 -1.80
CA ILE A 237 -3.38 7.50 -1.71
C ILE A 237 -2.79 6.25 -1.06
N SER A 238 -1.99 5.51 -1.82
CA SER A 238 -1.34 4.27 -1.36
C SER A 238 0.01 4.08 -2.01
N PRO A 239 0.98 3.44 -1.34
CA PRO A 239 2.22 3.05 -2.00
C PRO A 239 1.91 2.11 -3.19
N ILE A 240 2.64 2.25 -4.30
CA ILE A 240 2.44 1.41 -5.49
C ILE A 240 2.80 -0.07 -5.25
N HIS A 241 3.65 -0.34 -4.24
CA HIS A 241 4.05 -1.68 -3.85
C HIS A 241 4.48 -1.71 -2.37
N THR A 242 4.38 -2.88 -1.72
CA THR A 242 4.78 -3.08 -0.30
C THR A 242 6.22 -2.64 -0.04
N SER A 243 7.12 -2.85 -1.00
CA SER A 243 8.52 -2.40 -0.95
C SER A 243 8.70 -0.90 -0.70
N VAL A 244 7.75 -0.05 -1.12
CA VAL A 244 7.84 1.40 -0.91
C VAL A 244 7.60 1.72 0.56
N ARG A 245 6.60 1.10 1.18
CA ARG A 245 6.37 1.20 2.64
C ARG A 245 7.61 0.70 3.39
N ASP A 246 8.08 -0.49 3.04
CA ASP A 246 9.28 -1.09 3.62
C ASP A 246 10.49 -0.16 3.54
N PHE A 247 10.72 0.49 2.40
CA PHE A 247 11.82 1.43 2.23
C PHE A 247 11.76 2.54 3.31
N PHE A 248 10.60 3.19 3.46
CA PHE A 248 10.49 4.28 4.42
C PHE A 248 10.53 3.82 5.89
N THR A 249 9.95 2.67 6.22
CA THR A 249 9.69 2.28 7.62
C THR A 249 10.64 1.21 8.18
N SER A 250 11.40 0.50 7.35
CA SER A 250 12.29 -0.57 7.83
C SER A 250 13.44 0.01 8.66
N THR A 251 13.68 -0.60 9.82
CA THR A 251 14.89 -0.33 10.62
C THR A 251 15.97 -1.36 10.27
N ALA A 252 17.25 -0.95 10.34
CA ALA A 252 18.39 -1.82 10.02
C ALA A 252 18.43 -3.11 10.89
N SER A 253 17.77 -3.12 12.03
CA SER A 253 17.70 -4.25 12.97
C SER A 253 16.67 -5.32 12.60
N SER A 254 15.80 -5.07 11.60
CA SER A 254 14.63 -5.91 11.30
C SER A 254 14.82 -6.94 10.17
N LYS A 255 16.00 -7.00 9.54
CA LYS A 255 16.30 -7.99 8.47
C LYS A 255 17.68 -8.63 8.67
N GLU A 256 17.76 -9.95 8.52
CA GLU A 256 18.98 -10.77 8.63
C GLU A 256 20.01 -10.52 7.50
N SER A 257 19.82 -9.51 6.64
CA SER A 257 20.75 -9.15 5.57
C SER A 257 21.34 -7.74 5.79
N PRO A 258 22.67 -7.63 6.03
CA PRO A 258 23.37 -6.37 6.28
C PRO A 258 23.51 -5.45 5.05
N SER A 259 22.93 -5.80 3.90
CA SER A 259 23.10 -5.08 2.63
C SER A 259 22.02 -4.04 2.32
N THR A 260 20.97 -3.93 3.15
CA THR A 260 19.91 -2.93 2.98
C THR A 260 20.20 -1.71 3.85
N LEU A 261 20.69 -0.64 3.24
CA LEU A 261 20.81 0.65 3.92
C LEU A 261 19.40 1.12 4.35
N PRO A 262 19.24 1.67 5.57
CA PRO A 262 18.02 2.40 5.91
C PRO A 262 17.80 3.51 4.88
N ALA A 263 16.57 3.99 4.70
CA ALA A 263 16.22 5.07 3.76
C ALA A 263 16.89 6.44 4.04
N GLY A 264 18.01 6.47 4.77
CA GLY A 264 18.84 7.63 5.00
C GLY A 264 18.04 8.80 5.56
N ASP A 265 18.09 9.91 4.83
CA ASP A 265 17.37 11.15 5.15
C ASP A 265 15.83 10.98 5.14
N PHE A 266 15.32 9.92 4.51
CA PHE A 266 13.89 9.62 4.32
C PHE A 266 13.31 8.60 5.30
N HIS A 267 14.12 8.04 6.22
CA HIS A 267 13.61 7.06 7.18
C HIS A 267 12.51 7.64 8.09
N LEU A 268 11.44 6.86 8.30
CA LEU A 268 10.24 7.21 9.06
C LEU A 268 9.98 6.22 10.18
N ASN A 269 9.56 6.75 11.33
CA ASN A 269 9.00 5.97 12.41
C ASN A 269 7.48 6.20 12.47
N THR A 270 6.69 5.28 11.92
CA THR A 270 5.22 5.43 11.88
C THR A 270 4.59 5.42 13.27
N ASN A 271 5.24 4.80 14.27
CA ASN A 271 4.73 4.71 15.64
C ASN A 271 4.50 6.09 16.26
N GLU A 272 5.26 7.11 15.85
CA GLU A 272 5.14 8.49 16.33
C GLU A 272 3.80 9.15 15.96
N TYR A 273 3.05 8.62 14.99
CA TYR A 273 1.86 9.26 14.45
C TYR A 273 0.54 8.62 14.93
N HIS A 274 0.57 7.45 15.58
CA HIS A 274 -0.65 6.76 16.02
C HIS A 274 -1.44 7.55 17.07
N PHE A 275 -0.76 8.24 17.99
CA PHE A 275 -1.42 9.10 18.98
C PHE A 275 -2.15 10.27 18.31
N THR A 276 -1.45 11.00 17.45
CA THR A 276 -2.00 12.14 16.71
C THR A 276 -3.16 11.73 15.81
N LEU A 277 -3.05 10.59 15.12
CA LEU A 277 -4.15 10.01 14.36
C LEU A 277 -5.34 9.66 15.25
N SER A 278 -5.11 9.05 16.42
CA SER A 278 -6.19 8.71 17.36
C SER A 278 -7.01 9.94 17.77
N ILE A 279 -6.35 11.08 18.03
CA ILE A 279 -7.02 12.35 18.32
C ILE A 279 -7.89 12.80 17.13
N ALA A 280 -7.36 12.75 15.91
CA ALA A 280 -8.10 13.11 14.71
C ALA A 280 -9.34 12.23 14.50
N LEU A 281 -9.19 10.91 14.69
CA LEU A 281 -10.28 9.95 14.57
C LEU A 281 -11.37 10.19 15.62
N LEU A 282 -11.00 10.51 16.86
CA LEU A 282 -11.96 10.89 17.90
C LEU A 282 -12.73 12.17 17.55
N LYS A 283 -12.05 13.17 16.99
CA LYS A 283 -12.70 14.41 16.50
C LYS A 283 -13.71 14.09 15.38
N VAL A 284 -13.33 13.26 14.40
CA VAL A 284 -14.24 12.79 13.33
C VAL A 284 -15.45 12.07 13.90
N LEU A 285 -15.26 11.13 14.84
CA LEU A 285 -16.37 10.42 15.47
C LEU A 285 -17.30 11.39 16.19
N ASN A 286 -16.79 12.36 16.94
CA ASN A 286 -17.62 13.33 17.63
C ASN A 286 -18.41 14.26 16.69
N MET A 287 -17.89 14.52 15.48
CA MET A 287 -18.52 15.42 14.52
C MET A 287 -19.52 14.71 13.60
N GLU A 288 -19.17 13.52 13.11
CA GLU A 288 -19.92 12.84 12.05
C GLU A 288 -20.78 11.69 12.58
N LEU A 289 -20.50 11.15 13.77
CA LEU A 289 -21.35 10.11 14.36
C LEU A 289 -22.61 10.73 14.96
N TYR A 290 -23.76 10.45 14.37
CA TYR A 290 -25.05 10.80 14.95
C TYR A 290 -26.02 9.63 14.96
N PHE A 291 -26.84 9.58 16.01
CA PHE A 291 -27.92 8.60 16.14
C PHE A 291 -28.86 8.77 14.96
N THR A 292 -29.01 7.74 14.11
CA THR A 292 -29.79 7.70 12.85
C THR A 292 -29.06 7.98 11.52
N ILE A 293 -27.74 7.74 11.41
CA ILE A 293 -27.00 7.77 10.11
C ILE A 293 -27.72 7.08 8.93
N PHE A 294 -28.57 6.08 9.21
CA PHE A 294 -29.35 5.35 8.20
C PHE A 294 -30.88 5.59 8.26
N TYR A 295 -31.32 6.69 8.87
CA TYR A 295 -32.75 6.94 9.19
C TYR A 295 -33.42 5.79 9.97
N ILE A 296 -32.62 4.96 10.63
CA ILE A 296 -33.11 3.89 11.50
C ILE A 296 -33.69 4.58 12.74
N LYS A 297 -35.02 4.67 12.80
CA LYS A 297 -35.77 5.37 13.87
C LYS A 297 -35.47 4.84 15.28
N SER A 298 -34.85 3.66 15.40
CA SER A 298 -34.55 3.02 16.68
C SER A 298 -33.53 1.88 16.52
N SER A 299 -32.61 1.76 17.48
CA SER A 299 -31.67 0.63 17.60
C SER A 299 -32.33 -0.74 17.79
N TYR A 300 -33.64 -0.79 18.08
CA TYR A 300 -34.40 -2.03 18.27
C TYR A 300 -34.99 -2.58 16.95
N LEU A 301 -34.93 -1.83 15.84
CA LEU A 301 -35.44 -2.28 14.54
C LEU A 301 -34.35 -3.08 13.82
N TRP A 302 -34.54 -4.40 13.79
CA TRP A 302 -33.65 -5.34 13.10
C TRP A 302 -33.62 -5.08 11.58
N ARG A 303 -32.41 -5.05 11.01
CA ARG A 303 -32.11 -4.66 9.62
C ARG A 303 -32.88 -5.47 8.56
N SER A 304 -33.32 -6.69 8.87
CA SER A 304 -34.07 -7.52 7.90
C SER A 304 -35.50 -7.01 7.63
N LYS A 305 -36.02 -6.04 8.40
CA LYS A 305 -37.35 -5.44 8.16
C LYS A 305 -37.31 -4.14 7.35
N SER A 306 -36.15 -3.53 7.14
CA SER A 306 -36.00 -2.35 6.26
C SER A 306 -35.56 -2.81 4.87
N LYS A 307 -36.52 -3.20 4.02
CA LYS A 307 -36.27 -3.62 2.63
C LYS A 307 -35.75 -2.49 1.72
N ASP A 308 -35.67 -1.26 2.21
CA ASP A 308 -35.49 -0.06 1.38
C ASP A 308 -34.08 0.58 1.44
N ILE A 309 -33.14 0.05 2.23
CA ILE A 309 -31.77 0.60 2.30
C ILE A 309 -30.87 -0.20 1.36
N LYS A 310 -30.56 0.36 0.18
CA LYS A 310 -29.56 -0.23 -0.72
C LYS A 310 -28.16 0.01 -0.18
N THR A 311 -27.23 -0.91 -0.43
CA THR A 311 -25.81 -0.76 -0.05
C THR A 311 -25.18 0.50 -0.64
N GLU A 312 -25.63 0.93 -1.82
CA GLU A 312 -25.20 2.17 -2.47
C GLU A 312 -25.59 3.43 -1.68
N ASP A 313 -26.74 3.42 -1.01
CA ASP A 313 -27.19 4.54 -0.17
C ASP A 313 -26.36 4.62 1.11
N VAL A 314 -25.94 3.46 1.65
CA VAL A 314 -25.05 3.38 2.82
C VAL A 314 -23.67 3.98 2.54
N GLN A 315 -23.10 3.67 1.37
CA GLN A 315 -21.78 4.18 0.97
C GLN A 315 -21.78 5.69 0.71
N LYS A 316 -22.93 6.28 0.36
CA LYS A 316 -23.09 7.73 0.21
C LYS A 316 -23.25 8.47 1.54
N MET A 317 -23.74 7.78 2.58
CA MET A 317 -24.04 8.39 3.88
C MET A 317 -22.87 8.31 4.86
N ILE A 318 -21.97 7.33 4.72
CA ILE A 318 -20.78 7.19 5.55
C ILE A 318 -19.57 7.72 4.79
N SER A 319 -18.99 8.80 5.28
CA SER A 319 -17.76 9.34 4.73
C SER A 319 -16.58 8.35 4.87
N PRO A 320 -15.56 8.42 3.99
CA PRO A 320 -14.40 7.53 4.10
C PRO A 320 -13.66 7.67 5.44
N GLN A 321 -13.53 8.89 5.97
CA GLN A 321 -12.88 9.16 7.25
C GLN A 321 -13.69 8.63 8.45
N LEU A 322 -15.04 8.72 8.43
CA LEU A 322 -15.87 8.16 9.49
C LEU A 322 -15.79 6.63 9.47
N SER A 323 -15.92 6.03 8.28
CA SER A 323 -15.76 4.59 8.09
C SER A 323 -14.42 4.09 8.63
N TYR A 324 -13.34 4.83 8.36
CA TYR A 324 -12.01 4.53 8.88
C TYR A 324 -11.94 4.66 10.40
N ALA A 325 -12.43 5.76 10.96
CA ALA A 325 -12.42 6.01 12.40
C ALA A 325 -13.16 4.92 13.19
N CYS A 326 -14.32 4.48 12.70
CA CYS A 326 -15.08 3.39 13.32
C CYS A 326 -14.36 2.03 13.29
N GLN A 327 -13.48 1.81 12.30
CA GLN A 327 -12.77 0.53 12.14
C GLN A 327 -11.44 0.51 12.90
N PHE A 328 -10.66 1.60 12.83
CA PHE A 328 -9.24 1.56 13.17
C PHE A 328 -8.85 2.40 14.40
N LEU A 329 -9.79 3.13 15.04
CA LEU A 329 -9.46 3.89 16.26
C LEU A 329 -8.82 3.01 17.33
N GLY A 330 -9.39 1.81 17.57
CA GLY A 330 -8.86 0.87 18.56
C GLY A 330 -7.44 0.40 18.22
N ASP A 331 -7.18 0.10 16.95
CA ASP A 331 -5.86 -0.32 16.48
C ASP A 331 -4.80 0.78 16.62
N HIS A 332 -5.17 2.04 16.37
CA HIS A 332 -4.26 3.16 16.60
C HIS A 332 -3.98 3.37 18.09
N LEU A 333 -5.01 3.31 18.95
CA LEU A 333 -4.84 3.46 20.39
C LEU A 333 -3.95 2.36 20.99
N ASN A 334 -4.04 1.12 20.49
CA ASN A 334 -3.18 0.01 20.92
C ASN A 334 -1.69 0.23 20.60
N CYS A 335 -1.36 1.09 19.63
CA CYS A 335 0.01 1.46 19.29
C CYS A 335 0.53 2.66 20.09
N VAL A 336 -0.31 3.31 20.89
CA VAL A 336 0.11 4.43 21.74
C VAL A 336 0.74 3.87 23.01
N GLU A 337 2.05 4.02 23.15
CA GLU A 337 2.72 3.80 24.42
C GLU A 337 2.31 4.90 25.39
N ILE A 338 1.53 4.55 26.42
CA ILE A 338 1.25 5.45 27.53
C ILE A 338 2.50 5.40 28.43
N PRO A 339 3.22 6.51 28.65
CA PRO A 339 4.26 6.53 29.65
C PRO A 339 3.61 6.22 31.00
N VAL A 340 3.96 5.07 31.58
CA VAL A 340 3.60 4.76 32.96
C VAL A 340 4.31 5.81 33.81
N PRO A 341 3.61 6.63 34.60
CA PRO A 341 4.28 7.52 35.53
C PRO A 341 5.19 6.65 36.40
N GLU A 342 6.48 6.97 36.47
CA GLU A 342 7.35 6.37 37.47
C GLU A 342 6.74 6.72 38.83
N ASP A 343 6.13 5.72 39.47
CA ASP A 343 5.64 5.85 40.83
C ASP A 343 6.83 6.28 41.69
N GLN A 344 6.78 7.53 42.16
CA GLN A 344 7.62 8.04 43.22
C GLN A 344 7.27 7.25 44.50
N TYR A 345 8.03 6.19 44.78
CA TYR A 345 8.05 5.53 46.09
C TYR A 345 9.41 5.70 46.75
#